data_AF-A0A953Q0Y7-F1
#
_entry.id   AF-A0A953Q0Y7-F1
#
_cell.length_a   1.000
_cell.length_b   1.000
_cell.length_c   1.000
_cell.angle_alpha   90.00
_cell.angle_beta   90.00
_cell.angle_gamma   90.00
#
_symmetry.space_group_name_H-M   'P 1'
#
loop_
_entity.id
_entity.type
_entity.pdbx_description
1 polymer ?
#
loop_
_entity_poly.entity_id
_entity_poly.type
_entity_poly.pdbx_seq_one_letter_code
_entity_poly.pdbx_strand_id
1 'polypeptide(L)'
;MFTGRPIGPGYPCLVVAELGTSHQGDLGRARALIDSAVGAGAECIKFQLVHAEEILHPRSGIVPLPTGDVALFDAFRSLERGLDFYAALKDHTEAAGALFL
;
A
#
# COMPACT_ATOMS: atom_id res chain seq x y z
N MET A 1 15.54 6.42 13.74
CA MET A 1 15.55 4.97 13.46
C MET A 1 14.12 4.51 13.28
N PHE A 2 13.85 3.65 12.31
CA PHE A 2 12.54 3.04 12.04
C PHE A 2 12.74 1.54 12.17
N THR A 3 11.96 0.87 13.02
CA THR A 3 12.05 -0.59 13.24
C THR A 3 13.47 -1.14 13.44
N GLY A 4 14.36 -0.36 14.07
CA GLY A 4 15.78 -0.71 14.28
C GLY A 4 16.75 -0.27 13.19
N ARG A 5 16.27 0.15 12.01
CA ARG A 5 17.08 0.74 10.92
C ARG A 5 17.36 2.23 11.20
N PRO A 6 18.62 2.67 11.34
CA PRO A 6 18.94 4.10 11.45
C PRO A 6 18.51 4.87 10.20
N ILE A 7 18.01 6.11 10.37
CA ILE A 7 17.62 6.99 9.26
C ILE A 7 18.12 8.39 9.63
N GLY A 8 18.84 9.04 8.72
CA GLY A 8 19.37 10.39 8.91
C GLY A 8 20.76 10.57 8.27
N PRO A 9 21.42 11.72 8.52
CA PRO A 9 22.76 11.98 8.01
C PRO A 9 23.76 10.88 8.39
N GLY A 10 24.63 10.51 7.45
CA GLY A 10 25.66 9.48 7.65
C GLY A 10 25.18 8.04 7.52
N TYR A 11 23.89 7.79 7.26
CA TYR A 11 23.35 6.46 6.99
C TYR A 11 22.87 6.35 5.54
N PRO A 12 22.87 5.14 4.93
CA PRO A 12 22.28 4.94 3.61
C PRO A 12 20.79 5.30 3.60
N CYS A 13 20.33 5.91 2.50
CA CYS A 13 18.92 6.22 2.29
C CYS A 13 18.06 4.96 2.45
N LEU A 14 16.94 5.08 3.15
CA LEU A 14 15.94 4.03 3.21
C LEU A 14 15.09 4.12 1.93
N VAL A 15 15.05 3.04 1.15
CA VAL A 15 14.16 2.95 -0.02
C VAL A 15 12.83 2.33 0.38
N VAL A 16 11.75 3.10 0.24
CA VAL A 16 10.38 2.67 0.49
C VAL A 16 9.67 2.43 -0.84
N ALA A 17 9.24 1.20 -1.10
CA ALA A 17 8.36 0.88 -2.20
C ALA A 17 6.90 1.19 -1.80
N GLU A 18 6.35 2.25 -2.38
CA GLU A 18 4.94 2.62 -2.20
C GLU A 18 4.05 1.75 -3.08
N LEU A 19 3.48 0.70 -2.51
CA LEU A 19 2.54 -0.18 -3.22
C LEU A 19 1.11 0.34 -3.15
N GLY A 20 0.80 1.19 -2.16
CA GLY A 20 -0.48 1.87 -2.02
C GLY A 20 -1.65 0.89 -2.08
N THR A 21 -2.53 1.08 -3.06
CA THR A 21 -3.70 0.22 -3.32
C THR A 21 -3.56 -0.64 -4.58
N SER A 22 -2.34 -0.79 -5.11
CA SER A 22 -2.05 -1.53 -6.36
C SER A 22 -2.39 -3.02 -6.28
N HIS A 23 -2.64 -3.54 -5.08
CA HIS A 23 -3.14 -4.90 -4.84
C HIS A 23 -4.61 -5.09 -5.27
N GLN A 24 -5.40 -4.01 -5.39
CA GLN A 24 -6.81 -4.07 -5.82
C GLN A 24 -7.66 -5.04 -4.99
N GLY A 25 -7.31 -5.22 -3.71
CA GLY A 25 -7.96 -6.17 -2.79
C GLY A 25 -7.53 -7.64 -2.94
N ASP A 26 -6.64 -7.97 -3.88
CA ASP A 26 -6.16 -9.33 -4.09
C ASP A 26 -4.88 -9.61 -3.30
N LEU A 27 -4.93 -10.60 -2.40
CA LEU A 27 -3.82 -10.95 -1.53
C LEU A 27 -2.65 -11.59 -2.29
N GLY A 28 -2.92 -12.37 -3.33
CA GLY A 28 -1.88 -12.99 -4.16
C GLY A 28 -1.11 -11.95 -4.95
N ARG A 29 -1.81 -10.98 -5.53
CA ARG A 29 -1.24 -9.81 -6.20
C ARG A 29 -0.40 -8.97 -5.24
N ALA A 30 -0.89 -8.72 -4.03
CA ALA A 30 -0.13 -7.99 -3.02
C ALA A 30 1.20 -8.68 -2.68
N ARG A 31 1.20 -10.01 -2.49
CA ARG A 31 2.40 -10.81 -2.25
C ARG A 31 3.39 -10.73 -3.42
N ALA A 32 2.91 -10.87 -4.65
CA ALA A 32 3.75 -10.76 -5.84
C ALA A 32 4.40 -9.36 -5.97
N LEU A 33 3.67 -8.29 -5.62
CA LEU A 33 4.21 -6.93 -5.57
C LEU A 33 5.28 -6.78 -4.48
N ILE A 34 5.05 -7.33 -3.29
CA ILE A 34 6.05 -7.36 -2.20
C ILE A 34 7.33 -8.05 -2.69
N ASP A 35 7.21 -9.27 -3.21
CA ASP A 35 8.36 -10.06 -3.66
C ASP A 35 9.15 -9.33 -4.77
N SER A 36 8.43 -8.65 -5.67
CA SER A 36 9.06 -7.87 -6.75
C SER A 36 9.80 -6.64 -6.21
N ALA A 37 9.21 -5.92 -5.25
CA ALA A 37 9.83 -4.75 -4.66
C ALA A 37 11.06 -5.11 -3.82
N VAL A 38 10.97 -6.17 -3.01
CA VAL A 38 12.10 -6.70 -2.24
C VAL A 38 13.20 -7.20 -3.17
N GLY A 39 12.84 -7.96 -4.22
CA GLY A 39 13.78 -8.41 -5.24
C GLY A 39 14.49 -7.28 -6.00
N ALA A 40 13.85 -6.10 -6.08
CA ALA A 40 14.44 -4.88 -6.65
C ALA A 40 15.30 -4.07 -5.66
N GLY A 41 15.41 -4.51 -4.40
CA GLY A 41 16.23 -3.88 -3.37
C GLY A 41 15.49 -2.87 -2.47
N ALA A 42 14.16 -2.86 -2.46
CA ALA A 42 13.41 -2.08 -1.49
C ALA A 42 13.59 -2.67 -0.08
N GLU A 43 13.94 -1.81 0.89
CA GLU A 43 14.10 -2.19 2.30
C GLU A 43 12.78 -2.08 3.08
N CYS A 44 11.81 -1.32 2.56
CA CYS A 44 10.53 -1.06 3.21
C CYS A 44 9.40 -1.08 2.19
N ILE A 45 8.29 -1.70 2.54
CA ILE A 45 7.08 -1.79 1.73
C ILE A 45 5.98 -1.00 2.41
N LYS A 46 5.36 -0.07 1.67
CA LYS A 46 4.28 0.76 2.17
C LYS A 46 2.95 0.45 1.50
N PHE A 47 1.90 0.31 2.31
CA PHE A 47 0.51 0.22 1.84
C PHE A 47 -0.31 1.45 2.27
N GLN A 48 -1.51 1.59 1.69
CA GLN A 48 -2.47 2.59 2.11
C GLN A 48 -3.66 1.91 2.77
N LEU A 49 -3.90 2.23 4.04
CA LEU A 49 -5.15 1.87 4.71
C LEU A 49 -6.23 2.87 4.29
N VAL A 50 -7.20 2.39 3.51
CA VAL A 50 -8.28 3.24 2.99
C VAL A 50 -9.51 3.12 3.88
N HIS A 51 -10.00 4.27 4.35
CA HIS A 51 -11.34 4.47 4.90
C HIS A 51 -11.99 5.58 4.09
N ALA A 52 -12.82 5.23 3.11
CA ALA A 52 -13.34 6.15 2.12
C ALA A 52 -14.17 7.28 2.75
N GLU A 53 -14.92 6.96 3.81
CA GLU A 53 -15.73 7.93 4.57
C GLU A 53 -14.88 8.96 5.34
N GLU A 54 -13.62 8.64 5.65
CA GLU A 54 -12.69 9.58 6.29
C GLU A 54 -11.95 10.45 5.27
N ILE A 55 -11.75 9.95 4.05
CA ILE A 55 -10.97 10.62 3.00
C ILE A 55 -11.85 11.50 2.12
N LEU A 56 -13.10 11.09 1.84
CA LEU A 56 -13.97 11.72 0.86
C LEU A 56 -15.40 11.88 1.38
N HIS A 57 -16.03 13.00 1.03
CA HIS A 57 -17.47 13.12 1.15
C HIS A 57 -18.16 12.19 0.12
N PRO A 58 -19.30 11.56 0.44
CA PRO A 58 -20.09 10.74 -0.52
C PRO A 58 -20.58 11.46 -1.78
N ARG A 59 -20.31 12.76 -1.93
CA ARG A 59 -20.72 13.62 -3.06
C ARG A 59 -19.51 14.27 -3.74
N SER A 60 -18.32 13.67 -3.61
CA SER A 60 -17.10 14.17 -4.27
C SER A 60 -17.15 14.11 -5.81
N GLY A 61 -18.23 13.58 -6.39
CA GLY A 61 -18.52 13.65 -7.82
C GLY A 61 -17.96 12.48 -8.63
N ILE A 62 -17.97 12.67 -9.95
CA ILE A 62 -17.59 11.68 -10.95
C ILE A 62 -16.31 12.15 -11.63
N VAL A 63 -15.37 11.22 -11.81
CA VAL A 63 -14.14 11.43 -12.57
C VAL A 63 -14.28 10.69 -13.91
N PRO A 64 -14.21 11.40 -15.05
CA PRO A 64 -14.19 10.76 -16.36
C PRO A 64 -12.81 10.14 -16.61
N LEU A 65 -12.78 8.83 -16.87
CA LEU A 65 -11.56 8.09 -17.22
C LEU A 65 -11.69 7.48 -18.62
N PRO A 66 -10.58 7.14 -19.30
CA PRO A 66 -10.61 6.43 -20.58
C PRO A 66 -11.37 5.10 -20.53
N THR A 67 -11.45 4.48 -19.35
CA THR A 67 -12.15 3.21 -19.09
C THR A 67 -13.62 3.38 -18.72
N GLY A 68 -14.13 4.62 -18.68
CA GLY A 68 -15.48 4.96 -18.26
C GLY A 68 -15.51 5.88 -17.05
N ASP A 69 -16.66 6.48 -16.82
CA ASP A 69 -16.91 7.38 -15.70
C ASP A 69 -16.94 6.62 -14.37
N VAL A 70 -16.28 7.17 -13.36
CA VAL A 70 -16.20 6.55 -12.04
C VAL A 70 -16.62 7.55 -10.97
N ALA A 71 -17.57 7.15 -10.12
CA ALA A 71 -17.89 7.88 -8.89
C ALA A 71 -16.71 7.77 -7.92
N LEU A 72 -16.09 8.90 -7.56
CA LEU A 72 -14.82 8.91 -6.83
C LEU A 72 -14.93 8.24 -5.46
N PHE A 73 -16.04 8.45 -4.77
CA PHE A 73 -16.30 7.83 -3.47
C PHE A 73 -16.39 6.30 -3.58
N ASP A 74 -17.12 5.79 -4.58
CA ASP A 74 -17.26 4.35 -4.80
C ASP A 74 -15.93 3.69 -5.18
N ALA A 75 -15.09 4.40 -5.93
CA ALA A 75 -13.73 3.96 -6.23
C ALA A 75 -12.92 3.73 -4.96
N PHE A 76 -12.87 4.72 -4.05
CA PHE A 76 -12.15 4.59 -2.78
C PHE A 76 -12.76 3.51 -1.88
N ARG A 77 -14.10 3.45 -1.82
CA ARG A 77 -14.81 2.43 -1.04
C ARG A 77 -14.48 1.00 -1.50
N SER A 78 -14.25 0.80 -2.79
CA SER A 78 -13.84 -0.51 -3.32
C SER A 78 -12.45 -0.96 -2.84
N LEU A 79 -11.58 -0.01 -2.47
CA LEU A 79 -10.21 -0.26 -2.04
C LEU A 79 -10.09 -0.60 -0.55
N GLU A 80 -11.12 -0.34 0.26
CA GLU A 80 -11.12 -0.62 1.71
C GLU A 80 -10.91 -2.10 2.00
N ARG A 81 -9.95 -2.44 2.85
CA ARG A 81 -9.71 -3.82 3.31
C ARG A 81 -9.72 -3.88 4.84
N GLY A 82 -10.03 -5.05 5.39
CA GLY A 82 -9.96 -5.29 6.83
C GLY A 82 -8.52 -5.36 7.32
N LEU A 83 -8.31 -5.17 8.63
CA LEU A 83 -6.98 -5.23 9.25
C LEU A 83 -6.32 -6.61 9.12
N ASP A 84 -7.11 -7.68 8.99
CA ASP A 84 -6.64 -9.04 8.70
C ASP A 84 -5.91 -9.14 7.36
N PHE A 85 -6.36 -8.40 6.35
CA PHE A 85 -5.67 -8.29 5.06
C PHE A 85 -4.26 -7.71 5.26
N TYR A 86 -4.16 -6.56 5.95
CA TYR A 86 -2.88 -5.90 6.19
C TYR A 86 -1.98 -6.67 7.16
N ALA A 87 -2.54 -7.41 8.12
CA ALA A 87 -1.78 -8.32 8.96
C ALA A 87 -1.11 -9.41 8.11
N ALA A 88 -1.84 -10.01 7.15
CA ALA A 88 -1.25 -10.97 6.23
C ALA A 88 -0.18 -10.37 5.31
N LEU A 89 -0.31 -9.09 4.92
CA LEU A 89 0.73 -8.38 4.16
C LEU A 89 1.97 -8.10 5.01
N LYS A 90 1.77 -7.69 6.26
CA LYS A 90 2.85 -7.49 7.23
C LYS A 90 3.65 -8.76 7.43
N ASP A 91 2.98 -9.89 7.70
CA ASP A 91 3.63 -11.18 7.89
C ASP A 91 4.47 -11.58 6.67
N HIS A 92 3.91 -11.43 5.45
CA HIS A 92 4.64 -11.74 4.22
C HIS A 92 5.82 -10.80 3.97
N THR A 93 5.65 -9.50 4.23
CA THR A 93 6.69 -8.47 4.06
C THR A 93 7.88 -8.73 4.98
N GLU A 94 7.62 -9.04 6.25
CA GLU A 94 8.65 -9.32 7.24
C GLU A 94 9.33 -10.67 6.98
N ALA A 95 8.57 -11.69 6.54
CA ALA A 95 9.13 -12.96 6.10
C ALA A 95 10.05 -12.81 4.87
N ALA A 96 9.78 -11.83 4.00
CA ALA A 96 10.64 -11.47 2.88
C ALA A 96 11.87 -10.61 3.29
N GLY A 97 12.00 -10.25 4.58
CA GLY A 97 13.14 -9.50 5.11
C GLY A 97 13.04 -7.98 4.92
N ALA A 98 11.85 -7.45 4.59
CA ALA A 98 11.61 -6.02 4.46
C ALA A 98 10.78 -5.47 5.62
N LEU A 99 10.84 -4.15 5.80
CA LEU A 99 10.04 -3.42 6.78
C LEU A 99 8.63 -3.19 6.25
N PHE A 100 7.62 -3.35 7.09
CA PHE A 100 6.23 -3.03 6.75
C PHE A 100 5.85 -1.63 7.24
N LEU A 101 5.18 -0.86 6.37
CA LEU A 101 4.69 0.50 6.65
C LEU A 101 3.25 0.71 6.17
#